data_AF-A0A529XBQ1-F1
#
_entry.id   AF-A0A529XBQ1-F1
#
_cell.length_a   1.000
_cell.length_b   1.000
_cell.length_c   1.000
_cell.angle_alpha   90.00
_cell.angle_beta   90.00
_cell.angle_gamma   90.00
#
_symmetry.space_group_name_H-M   'P 1'
#
loop_
_entity.id
_entity.type
_entity.pdbx_description
1 polymer ?
#
loop_
_entity_poly.entity_id
_entity_poly.type
_entity_poly.pdbx_seq_one_letter_code
_entity_poly.pdbx_strand_id
1 'polypeptide(L)'
;VKKELGIKTDLLSKGLTNRTEYSQLLRSEADLVGQAGALEAYLASANTQIAEAEAQTERATTQRVEEALTKLDDVRTNLADIEEQMRAAQAVLKRTTITAPAAGIVVSSTYNSQGSVVAPGEKIMEILPTSSGLVVDAKLRPRDIDQVHV
;
A
#
# COMPACT_ATOMS: atom_id res chain seq x y z
N VAL A 1 -13.78 39.00 51.95
CA VAL A 1 -15.19 39.17 51.56
C VAL A 1 -16.15 38.28 52.36
N LYS A 2 -16.34 36.97 52.12
CA LYS A 2 -17.35 36.15 52.86
C LYS A 2 -17.28 36.21 54.40
N LYS A 3 -16.08 36.01 54.97
CA LYS A 3 -15.86 36.10 56.44
C LYS A 3 -16.17 37.50 56.99
N GLU A 4 -15.78 38.52 56.23
CA GLU A 4 -15.94 39.93 56.59
C GLU A 4 -17.39 40.41 56.44
N LEU A 5 -18.11 39.86 55.47
CA LEU A 5 -19.54 40.04 55.29
C LEU A 5 -20.31 39.44 56.46
N GLY A 6 -19.97 38.20 56.87
CA GLY A 6 -20.57 37.55 58.04
C GLY A 6 -20.39 38.35 59.33
N ILE A 7 -19.18 38.87 59.57
CA ILE A 7 -18.88 39.75 60.72
C ILE A 7 -19.68 41.05 60.64
N LYS A 8 -19.73 41.72 59.48
CA LYS A 8 -20.53 42.95 59.31
C LYS A 8 -22.03 42.71 59.40
N THR A 9 -22.53 41.50 59.07
CA THR A 9 -23.94 41.14 59.20
C THR A 9 -24.36 41.08 60.67
N ASP A 10 -23.53 40.45 61.52
CA ASP A 10 -23.77 40.36 62.97
C ASP A 10 -23.58 41.71 63.69
N LEU A 11 -22.65 42.55 63.20
CA LEU A 11 -22.51 43.92 63.70
C LEU A 11 -23.69 44.82 63.27
N LEU A 12 -24.26 44.60 62.08
CA LEU A 12 -25.41 45.37 61.58
C LEU A 12 -26.69 45.00 62.34
N SER A 13 -26.90 43.72 62.66
CA SER A 13 -28.06 43.27 63.45
C SER A 13 -28.06 43.86 64.87
N LYS A 14 -26.88 44.16 65.41
CA LYS A 14 -26.67 44.83 66.71
C LYS A 14 -26.63 46.37 66.62
N GLY A 15 -26.77 46.95 65.42
CA GLY A 15 -26.73 48.40 65.20
C GLY A 15 -25.33 49.03 65.29
N LEU A 16 -24.27 48.23 65.27
CA LEU A 16 -22.89 48.63 65.55
C LEU A 16 -22.05 48.95 64.29
N THR A 17 -22.65 48.98 63.09
CA THR A 17 -21.94 49.28 61.83
C THR A 17 -22.81 50.08 60.86
N ASN A 18 -22.16 50.74 59.89
CA ASN A 18 -22.81 51.51 58.83
C ASN A 18 -23.43 50.59 57.75
N ARG A 19 -24.69 50.86 57.39
CA ARG A 19 -25.47 50.15 56.36
C ARG A 19 -24.92 50.30 54.94
N THR A 20 -24.19 51.39 54.67
CA THR A 20 -23.52 51.65 53.40
C THR A 20 -22.36 50.68 53.15
N GLU A 21 -21.51 50.45 54.16
CA GLU A 21 -20.37 49.53 54.05
C GLU A 21 -20.82 48.09 53.87
N TYR A 22 -21.88 47.67 54.58
CA TYR A 22 -22.49 46.35 54.38
C TYR A 22 -22.98 46.17 52.94
N SER A 23 -23.71 47.17 52.41
CA SER A 23 -24.21 47.14 51.02
C SER A 23 -23.10 47.15 49.97
N GLN A 24 -21.96 47.79 50.24
CA GLN A 24 -20.78 47.74 49.37
C GLN A 24 -20.16 46.34 49.38
N LEU A 25 -19.99 45.73 50.57
CA LEU A 25 -19.43 44.40 50.71
C LEU A 25 -20.32 43.33 50.05
N LEU A 26 -21.65 43.47 50.16
CA LEU A 26 -22.63 42.58 49.52
C LEU A 26 -22.56 42.66 47.99
N ARG A 27 -22.44 43.88 47.43
CA ARG A 27 -22.23 44.06 45.98
C ARG A 27 -20.92 43.45 45.51
N SER A 28 -19.84 43.62 46.27
CA SER A 28 -18.55 43.01 45.95
C SER A 28 -18.61 41.48 45.99
N GLU A 29 -19.32 40.88 46.94
CA GLU A 29 -19.53 39.41 46.96
C GLU A 29 -20.33 38.95 45.73
N ALA A 30 -21.43 39.62 45.40
CA ALA A 30 -22.24 39.28 44.23
C ALA A 30 -21.45 39.38 42.92
N ASP A 31 -20.61 40.42 42.79
CA ASP A 31 -19.73 40.62 41.63
C ASP A 31 -18.68 39.49 41.52
N LEU A 32 -18.02 39.13 42.63
CA LEU A 32 -17.06 38.02 42.64
C LEU A 32 -17.70 36.67 42.32
N VAL A 33 -18.94 36.42 42.79
CA VAL A 33 -19.69 35.21 42.44
C VAL A 33 -20.03 35.21 40.94
N GLY A 34 -20.42 36.36 40.38
CA GLY A 34 -20.66 36.51 38.94
C GLY A 34 -19.40 36.25 38.11
N GLN A 35 -18.25 36.82 38.52
CA GLN A 35 -16.97 36.58 37.87
C GLN A 35 -16.55 35.11 37.95
N ALA A 36 -16.75 34.46 39.10
CA ALA A 36 -16.45 33.04 39.26
C ALA A 36 -17.30 32.17 38.32
N GLY A 37 -18.61 32.45 38.21
CA GLY A 37 -19.48 31.73 37.29
C GLY A 37 -19.10 31.95 35.81
N ALA A 38 -18.69 33.16 35.44
CA ALA A 38 -18.20 33.43 34.09
C ALA A 38 -16.90 32.66 33.77
N LEU A 39 -15.97 32.59 34.73
CA LEU A 39 -14.74 31.81 34.59
C LEU A 39 -15.01 30.30 34.51
N GLU A 40 -15.99 29.80 35.27
CA GLU A 40 -16.39 28.40 35.23
C GLU A 40 -17.01 28.02 33.87
N ALA A 41 -17.87 28.89 33.32
CA ALA A 41 -18.40 28.72 31.97
C ALA A 41 -17.30 28.78 30.89
N TYR A 42 -16.32 29.67 31.06
CA TYR A 42 -15.16 29.75 30.16
C TYR A 42 -14.31 28.47 30.21
N LEU A 43 -14.04 27.94 31.40
CA LEU A 43 -13.34 26.67 31.59
C LEU A 43 -14.09 25.51 30.93
N ALA A 44 -15.40 25.43 31.10
CA ALA A 44 -16.23 24.42 30.47
C ALA A 44 -16.14 24.51 28.93
N SER A 45 -16.23 25.71 28.36
CA SER A 45 -16.11 25.93 26.92
C SER A 45 -14.71 25.56 26.40
N ALA A 46 -13.65 25.94 27.12
CA ALA A 46 -12.28 25.60 26.75
C ALA A 46 -12.05 24.08 26.77
N ASN A 47 -12.58 23.36 27.76
CA ASN A 47 -12.50 21.90 27.82
C ASN A 47 -13.22 21.23 26.65
N THR A 48 -14.39 21.73 26.24
CA THR A 48 -15.08 21.24 25.04
C THR A 48 -14.25 21.46 23.78
N GLN A 49 -13.63 22.63 23.63
CA GLN A 49 -12.75 22.91 22.47
C GLN A 49 -11.53 21.99 22.44
N ILE A 50 -10.94 21.67 23.60
CA ILE A 50 -9.84 20.70 23.70
C ILE A 50 -10.32 19.32 23.23
N ALA A 51 -11.45 18.83 23.72
CA ALA A 51 -11.99 17.53 23.33
C ALA A 51 -12.32 17.46 21.83
N GLU A 52 -12.85 18.54 21.25
CA GLU A 52 -13.10 18.63 19.80
C GLU A 52 -11.81 18.59 18.98
N ALA A 53 -10.78 19.31 19.42
CA ALA A 53 -9.47 19.32 18.77
C ALA A 53 -8.76 17.96 18.84
N GLU A 54 -8.86 17.26 19.97
CA GLU A 54 -8.37 15.89 20.13
C GLU A 54 -9.11 14.93 19.17
N ALA A 55 -10.43 15.01 19.11
CA ALA A 55 -11.23 14.20 18.18
C ALA A 55 -10.96 14.54 16.70
N GLN A 56 -10.61 15.78 16.38
CA GLN A 56 -10.19 16.17 15.03
C GLN A 56 -8.81 15.60 14.68
N THR A 57 -7.88 15.60 15.64
CA THR A 57 -6.54 15.03 15.48
C THR A 57 -6.60 13.51 15.22
N GLU A 58 -7.44 12.81 15.96
CA GLU A 58 -7.66 11.37 15.76
C GLU A 58 -8.26 11.08 14.38
N ARG A 59 -9.30 11.84 13.98
CA ARG A 59 -9.91 11.71 12.65
C ARG A 59 -8.91 11.96 11.52
N ALA A 60 -8.08 13.00 11.64
CA ALA A 60 -7.04 13.29 10.66
C ALA A 60 -5.99 12.18 10.57
N THR A 61 -5.64 11.58 11.71
CA THR A 61 -4.69 10.46 11.77
C THR A 61 -5.26 9.23 11.08
N THR A 62 -6.50 8.86 11.40
CA THR A 62 -7.21 7.73 10.77
C THR A 62 -7.35 7.93 9.27
N GLN A 63 -7.81 9.10 8.83
CA GLN A 63 -7.94 9.41 7.40
C GLN A 63 -6.58 9.31 6.68
N ARG A 64 -5.50 9.80 7.29
CA ARG A 64 -4.15 9.69 6.71
C ARG A 64 -3.72 8.23 6.52
N VAL A 65 -4.04 7.37 7.49
CA VAL A 65 -3.74 5.93 7.40
C VAL A 65 -4.58 5.27 6.31
N GLU A 66 -5.87 5.56 6.24
CA GLU A 66 -6.76 5.04 5.19
C GLU A 66 -6.28 5.44 3.79
N GLU A 67 -5.97 6.72 3.58
CA GLU A 67 -5.44 7.19 2.30
C GLU A 67 -4.11 6.53 1.92
N ALA A 68 -3.23 6.29 2.90
CA ALA A 68 -1.97 5.59 2.67
C ALA A 68 -2.19 4.11 2.30
N LEU A 69 -3.16 3.45 2.93
CA LEU A 69 -3.50 2.05 2.63
C LEU A 69 -4.12 1.92 1.24
N THR A 70 -5.04 2.81 0.85
CA THR A 70 -5.62 2.81 -0.49
C THR A 70 -4.55 2.99 -1.56
N LYS A 71 -3.64 3.97 -1.39
CA LYS A 71 -2.52 4.18 -2.32
C LYS A 71 -1.58 2.98 -2.38
N LEU A 72 -1.33 2.32 -1.24
CA LEU A 72 -0.50 1.12 -1.19
C LEU A 72 -1.14 -0.03 -1.98
N ASP A 73 -2.45 -0.21 -1.88
CA ASP A 73 -3.18 -1.25 -2.59
C ASP A 73 -3.20 -1.00 -4.11
N ASP A 74 -3.41 0.25 -4.52
CA ASP A 74 -3.31 0.67 -5.93
C ASP A 74 -1.92 0.37 -6.49
N VAL A 75 -0.85 0.74 -5.76
CA VAL A 75 0.53 0.48 -6.19
C VAL A 75 0.83 -1.01 -6.26
N ARG A 76 0.33 -1.81 -5.31
CA ARG A 76 0.52 -3.28 -5.32
C ARG A 76 -0.18 -3.94 -6.51
N THR A 77 -1.39 -3.51 -6.82
CA THR A 77 -2.13 -4.01 -7.98
C THR A 77 -1.39 -3.69 -9.28
N ASN A 78 -0.97 -2.43 -9.45
CA ASN A 78 -0.17 -2.02 -10.60
C ASN A 78 1.17 -2.78 -10.70
N LEU A 79 1.83 -3.03 -9.56
CA LEU A 79 3.06 -3.80 -9.54
C LEU A 79 2.83 -5.24 -10.03
N ALA A 80 1.78 -5.91 -9.55
CA ALA A 80 1.45 -7.26 -9.97
C ALA A 80 1.17 -7.34 -11.48
N ASP A 81 0.44 -6.35 -12.03
CA ASP A 81 0.16 -6.24 -13.46
C ASP A 81 1.45 -6.05 -14.28
N ILE A 82 2.33 -5.14 -13.86
CA ILE A 82 3.61 -4.88 -14.51
C ILE A 82 4.51 -6.12 -14.46
N GLU A 83 4.56 -6.81 -13.32
CA GLU A 83 5.35 -8.04 -13.19
C GLU A 83 4.85 -9.13 -14.14
N GLU A 84 3.54 -9.27 -14.34
CA GLU A 84 3.00 -10.22 -15.30
C GLU A 84 3.34 -9.82 -16.75
N GLN A 85 3.24 -8.54 -17.09
CA GLN A 85 3.68 -8.03 -18.38
C GLN A 85 5.18 -8.29 -18.62
N MET A 86 6.01 -8.09 -17.59
CA MET A 86 7.44 -8.40 -17.64
C MET A 86 7.69 -9.90 -17.86
N ARG A 87 6.99 -10.79 -17.15
CA ARG A 87 7.09 -12.24 -17.37
C ARG A 87 6.71 -12.63 -18.79
N ALA A 88 5.62 -12.08 -19.32
CA ALA A 88 5.20 -12.30 -20.70
C ALA A 88 6.25 -11.80 -21.70
N ALA A 89 6.79 -10.60 -21.51
CA ALA A 89 7.83 -10.03 -22.36
C ALA A 89 9.14 -10.85 -22.31
N GLN A 90 9.55 -11.34 -21.13
CA GLN A 90 10.69 -12.23 -20.97
C GLN A 90 10.47 -13.57 -21.68
N ALA A 91 9.26 -14.13 -21.63
CA ALA A 91 8.92 -15.35 -22.36
C ALA A 91 9.03 -15.16 -23.88
N VAL A 92 8.59 -14.00 -24.40
CA VAL A 92 8.76 -13.63 -25.82
C VAL A 92 10.26 -13.49 -26.15
N LEU A 93 11.03 -12.78 -25.33
CA LEU A 93 12.47 -12.63 -25.50
C LEU A 93 13.18 -13.99 -25.53
N LYS A 94 12.84 -14.90 -24.61
CA LYS A 94 13.43 -16.26 -24.58
C LYS A 94 13.16 -17.05 -25.87
N ARG A 95 12.01 -16.86 -26.51
CA ARG A 95 11.66 -17.52 -27.78
C ARG A 95 12.41 -16.98 -29.00
N THR A 96 13.05 -15.81 -28.88
CA THR A 96 13.91 -15.27 -29.96
C THR A 96 15.19 -16.08 -30.13
N THR A 97 15.65 -16.75 -29.07
CA THR A 97 16.80 -17.65 -29.12
C THR A 97 16.30 -19.08 -29.30
N ILE A 98 16.67 -19.70 -30.41
CA ILE A 98 16.23 -21.05 -30.76
C ILE A 98 17.33 -22.03 -30.39
N THR A 99 17.04 -22.92 -29.45
CA THR A 99 17.96 -23.96 -28.98
C THR A 99 17.57 -25.32 -29.52
N ALA A 100 18.56 -26.19 -29.75
CA ALA A 100 18.32 -27.57 -30.13
C ALA A 100 17.57 -28.33 -29.01
N PRO A 101 16.48 -29.09 -29.31
CA PRO A 101 15.73 -29.84 -28.32
C PRO A 101 16.45 -31.10 -27.83
N ALA A 102 17.41 -31.62 -28.61
CA ALA A 102 18.23 -32.78 -28.28
C ALA A 102 19.62 -32.65 -28.91
N ALA A 103 20.60 -33.38 -28.36
CA ALA A 103 21.94 -33.48 -28.94
C ALA A 103 21.89 -34.26 -30.26
N GLY A 104 22.45 -33.69 -31.32
CA GLY A 104 22.34 -34.24 -32.66
C GLY A 104 23.20 -33.51 -33.68
N ILE A 105 23.12 -33.96 -34.92
CA ILE A 105 23.81 -33.39 -36.07
C ILE A 105 22.80 -32.58 -36.88
N VAL A 106 23.16 -31.36 -37.29
CA VAL A 106 22.31 -30.55 -38.18
C VAL A 106 22.42 -31.11 -39.61
N VAL A 107 21.29 -31.55 -40.17
CA VAL A 107 21.22 -32.18 -41.50
C VAL A 107 20.82 -31.18 -42.59
N SER A 108 19.95 -30.22 -42.26
CA SER A 108 19.56 -29.15 -43.16
C SER A 108 19.31 -27.84 -42.40
N SER A 109 19.60 -26.70 -43.05
CA SER A 109 19.28 -25.35 -42.56
C SER A 109 18.59 -24.58 -43.68
N THR A 110 17.34 -24.19 -43.47
CA THR A 110 16.53 -23.43 -44.44
C THR A 110 16.98 -21.98 -44.52
N TYR A 111 17.50 -21.43 -43.43
CA TYR A 111 18.03 -20.07 -43.36
C TYR A 111 19.54 -20.11 -43.13
N ASN A 112 20.26 -19.34 -43.93
CA ASN A 112 21.73 -19.31 -43.93
C ASN A 112 22.31 -17.88 -44.01
N SER A 113 21.46 -16.85 -44.00
CA SER A 113 21.88 -15.44 -44.08
C SER A 113 21.42 -14.64 -42.86
N GLN A 114 22.29 -13.74 -42.40
CA GLN A 114 22.02 -12.85 -41.29
C GLN A 114 20.95 -11.82 -41.69
N GLY A 115 19.94 -11.60 -40.84
CA GLY A 115 18.87 -10.64 -41.08
C GLY A 115 17.64 -11.18 -41.83
N SER A 116 17.59 -12.48 -42.10
CA SER A 116 16.37 -13.12 -42.62
C SER A 116 15.24 -13.08 -41.60
N VAL A 117 14.01 -12.83 -42.07
CA VAL A 117 12.78 -12.85 -41.26
C VAL A 117 12.20 -14.26 -41.31
N VAL A 118 11.85 -14.81 -40.14
CA VAL A 118 11.28 -16.16 -39.99
C VAL A 118 9.86 -16.05 -39.46
N ALA A 119 8.89 -16.68 -40.13
CA ALA A 119 7.51 -16.68 -39.67
C ALA A 119 7.28 -17.70 -38.54
N PRO A 120 6.27 -17.51 -37.67
CA PRO A 120 5.91 -18.49 -36.65
C PRO A 120 5.59 -19.87 -37.27
N GLY A 121 6.23 -20.91 -36.74
CA GLY A 121 6.01 -22.30 -37.18
C GLY A 121 6.82 -22.73 -38.41
N GLU A 122 7.65 -21.84 -38.98
CA GLU A 122 8.46 -22.17 -40.14
C GLU A 122 9.67 -23.05 -39.75
N LYS A 123 10.03 -24.00 -40.63
CA LYS A 123 11.15 -24.92 -40.39
C LYS A 123 12.47 -24.20 -40.61
N ILE A 124 13.26 -24.05 -39.54
CA ILE A 124 14.55 -23.36 -39.59
C ILE A 124 15.70 -24.33 -39.83
N MET A 125 15.77 -25.40 -39.03
CA MET A 125 16.82 -26.42 -39.08
C MET A 125 16.25 -27.81 -38.80
N GLU A 126 16.93 -28.83 -39.33
CA GLU A 126 16.65 -30.24 -39.08
C GLU A 126 17.81 -30.87 -38.34
N ILE A 127 17.52 -31.52 -37.22
CA ILE A 127 18.51 -32.14 -36.34
C ILE A 127 18.26 -33.63 -36.31
N LEU A 128 19.29 -34.42 -36.60
CA LEU A 128 19.33 -35.86 -36.43
C LEU A 128 19.87 -36.19 -35.02
N PRO A 129 19.05 -36.74 -34.11
CA PRO A 129 19.50 -37.09 -32.76
C PRO A 129 20.59 -38.16 -32.79
N THR A 130 21.58 -38.04 -31.91
CA THR A 130 22.67 -39.03 -31.78
C THR A 130 22.37 -40.14 -30.77
N SER A 131 21.29 -40.01 -29.99
CA SER A 131 20.89 -40.96 -28.94
C SER A 131 19.86 -42.01 -29.38
N SER A 132 19.28 -41.89 -30.58
CA SER A 132 18.34 -42.88 -31.14
C SER A 132 19.10 -43.98 -31.89
N GLY A 133 18.64 -45.23 -31.78
CA GLY A 133 19.18 -46.35 -32.55
C GLY A 133 19.10 -46.08 -34.05
N LEU A 134 20.23 -46.16 -34.74
CA LEU A 134 20.31 -45.99 -36.18
C LEU A 134 19.65 -47.19 -36.87
N VAL A 135 18.57 -46.97 -37.61
CA VAL A 135 17.98 -47.97 -38.49
C VAL A 135 18.56 -47.74 -39.88
N VAL A 136 19.30 -48.72 -40.39
CA VAL A 136 19.88 -48.67 -41.73
C VAL A 136 18.97 -49.41 -42.69
N ASP A 137 18.35 -48.68 -43.62
CA ASP A 137 17.58 -49.26 -44.71
C ASP A 137 18.49 -49.44 -45.93
N ALA A 138 18.82 -50.69 -46.26
CA ALA A 138 19.67 -51.03 -47.39
C ALA A 138 18.84 -51.69 -48.51
N LYS A 139 18.79 -51.06 -49.68
CA LYS A 139 18.23 -51.69 -50.89
C LYS A 139 19.29 -52.55 -51.56
N LEU A 140 19.10 -53.86 -51.51
CA LEU A 140 19.92 -54.82 -52.22
C LEU A 140 19.27 -55.26 -53.53
N ARG A 141 20.09 -55.43 -54.57
CA ARG A 141 19.64 -56.11 -55.79
C ARG A 141 19.42 -57.58 -55.43
N PRO A 142 18.39 -58.25 -55.95
CA PRO A 142 18.09 -59.64 -55.59
C PRO A 142 19.27 -60.62 -55.76
N ARG A 143 20.21 -60.32 -56.66
CA ARG A 143 21.42 -61.11 -56.90
C ARG A 143 22.49 -61.00 -55.81
N ASP A 144 22.43 -59.96 -54.97
CA ASP A 144 23.45 -59.64 -53.98
C ASP A 144 23.03 -60.10 -52.57
N ILE A 145 21.90 -60.82 -52.43
CA ILE A 145 21.34 -61.25 -51.14
C ILE A 145 22.25 -62.24 -50.41
N ASP A 146 22.94 -63.13 -51.13
CA ASP A 146 23.81 -64.16 -50.55
C ASP A 146 25.12 -63.60 -49.96
N GLN A 147 25.40 -62.30 -50.14
CA GLN A 147 26.63 -61.65 -49.70
C GLN A 147 26.46 -60.85 -48.39
N VAL A 148 25.25 -60.71 -47.86
CA VAL A 148 24.98 -59.90 -46.66
C VAL A 148 24.69 -60.79 -45.45
N HIS A 149 25.37 -60.51 -44.34
CA HIS A 149 25.18 -61.16 -43.05
C HIS A 149 25.03 -60.09 -41.96
N VAL A 150 24.20 -60.36 -40.95
CA VAL A 150 23.86 -59.43 -39.84
C VAL A 150 24.96 -59.39 -38.80
#